data_AF-G6A1T6-F1
#
_entry.id   AF-G6A1T6-F1
#
_cell.length_a   1.000
_cell.length_b   1.000
_cell.length_c   1.000
_cell.angle_alpha   90.00
_cell.angle_beta   90.00
_cell.angle_gamma   90.00
#
_symmetry.space_group_name_H-M   'P 1'
#
loop_
_entity.id
_entity.type
_entity.pdbx_description
1 polymer ?
#
loop_
_entity_poly.entity_id
_entity_poly.type
_entity_poly.pdbx_seq_one_letter_code
_entity_poly.pdbx_strand_id
1 'polypeptide(L)'
;MQSASAYSIFVRMNAIKSSLALFFIALFASLPAAADNLPDLDGVWFTCEFTQSKTPPTDGCEMFDDEGFEARDGHITYLRMLGSEEANCKGQKKGQCFPANLPQITVSTKPIGEAVLKDSRLYVTWYGCTQDYTTTQETGFVSVKPDGKDCFWTRERHFYVAPYTGQVIRK
;
A
#
# COMPACT_ATOMS: atom_id res chain seq x y z
N MET A 1 60.47 -78.52 30.95
CA MET A 1 60.33 -78.25 32.39
C MET A 1 59.64 -76.91 32.55
N GLN A 2 58.55 -76.89 33.33
CA GLN A 2 57.81 -75.73 33.89
C GLN A 2 57.11 -74.79 32.88
N SER A 3 55.76 -74.80 32.78
CA SER A 3 54.75 -74.27 33.73
C SER A 3 54.78 -72.74 33.75
N ALA A 4 53.90 -72.05 33.01
CA ALA A 4 52.49 -71.72 33.31
C ALA A 4 52.36 -70.29 33.86
N SER A 5 51.47 -69.46 33.31
CA SER A 5 50.42 -68.82 34.10
C SER A 5 49.44 -68.06 33.20
N ALA A 6 48.15 -68.24 33.49
CA ALA A 6 47.00 -67.72 32.80
C ALA A 6 46.63 -66.32 33.30
N TYR A 7 45.95 -65.50 32.47
CA TYR A 7 44.83 -64.63 32.89
C TYR A 7 43.94 -64.32 31.67
N SER A 8 42.79 -64.98 31.61
CA SER A 8 41.42 -64.44 31.42
C SER A 8 41.27 -62.96 31.00
N ILE A 9 40.32 -62.51 30.18
CA ILE A 9 39.02 -63.04 29.72
C ILE A 9 38.37 -61.95 28.80
N PHE A 10 37.32 -62.35 28.06
CA PHE A 10 36.25 -61.55 27.42
C PHE A 10 36.52 -60.86 26.06
N VAL A 11 36.17 -61.61 25.01
CA VAL A 11 35.74 -61.09 23.70
C VAL A 11 34.41 -60.36 23.88
N ARG A 12 34.34 -59.07 23.54
CA ARG A 12 33.07 -58.37 23.31
C ARG A 12 32.73 -58.41 21.82
N MET A 13 31.67 -59.14 21.49
CA MET A 13 31.00 -59.11 20.20
C MET A 13 30.30 -57.76 20.04
N ASN A 14 30.76 -56.92 19.10
CA ASN A 14 30.03 -55.71 18.72
C ASN A 14 29.15 -56.01 17.51
N ALA A 15 27.86 -55.75 17.71
CA ALA A 15 26.77 -55.99 16.79
C ALA A 15 26.85 -55.13 15.52
N ILE A 16 26.62 -55.79 14.39
CA ILE A 16 26.36 -55.22 13.07
C ILE A 16 25.02 -54.45 13.16
N LYS A 17 25.05 -53.13 13.08
CA LYS A 17 23.84 -52.30 12.97
C LYS A 17 23.64 -51.88 11.53
N SER A 18 22.63 -52.49 10.91
CA SER A 18 22.08 -52.15 9.60
C SER A 18 21.80 -50.66 9.49
N SER A 19 22.45 -50.00 8.53
CA SER A 19 22.21 -48.60 8.20
C SER A 19 20.95 -48.51 7.36
N LEU A 20 19.82 -48.14 7.99
CA LEU A 20 18.57 -47.83 7.30
C LEU A 20 18.60 -46.35 6.92
N ALA A 21 18.60 -46.08 5.62
CA ALA A 21 18.55 -44.74 5.05
C ALA A 21 17.29 -43.98 5.50
N LEU A 22 17.46 -42.72 5.90
CA LEU A 22 16.39 -41.73 6.02
C LEU A 22 16.80 -40.50 5.19
N PHE A 23 16.34 -40.50 3.95
CA PHE A 23 16.47 -39.42 2.98
C PHE A 23 15.44 -38.33 3.38
N PHE A 24 15.83 -37.39 4.24
CA PHE A 24 15.03 -36.18 4.51
C PHE A 24 15.19 -35.23 3.33
N ILE A 25 14.40 -35.43 2.27
CA ILE A 25 14.18 -34.38 1.26
C ILE A 25 13.33 -33.32 1.96
N ALA A 26 13.95 -32.21 2.35
CA ALA A 26 13.24 -31.00 2.68
C ALA A 26 12.45 -30.56 1.43
N LEU A 27 11.14 -30.82 1.41
CA LEU A 27 10.21 -30.07 0.57
C LEU A 27 10.27 -28.61 1.05
N PHE A 28 11.19 -27.83 0.48
CA PHE A 28 10.98 -26.40 0.40
C PHE A 28 9.84 -26.20 -0.61
N ALA A 29 8.61 -26.32 -0.13
CA ALA A 29 7.48 -25.76 -0.85
C ALA A 29 7.77 -24.27 -0.97
N SER A 30 8.15 -23.84 -2.17
CA SER A 30 8.16 -22.43 -2.55
C SER A 30 6.70 -21.97 -2.44
N LEU A 31 6.33 -21.40 -1.30
CA LEU A 31 5.14 -20.58 -1.22
C LEU A 31 5.30 -19.50 -2.30
N PRO A 32 4.32 -19.31 -3.20
CA PRO A 32 4.35 -18.14 -4.05
C PRO A 32 4.42 -16.94 -3.11
N ALA A 33 5.47 -16.13 -3.22
CA ALA A 33 5.45 -14.80 -2.66
C ALA A 33 4.19 -14.16 -3.23
N ALA A 34 3.29 -13.67 -2.36
CA ALA A 34 2.26 -12.76 -2.82
C ALA A 34 3.03 -11.64 -3.53
N ALA A 35 2.87 -11.52 -4.85
CA ALA A 35 3.30 -10.32 -5.51
C ALA A 35 2.56 -9.20 -4.78
N ASP A 36 3.29 -8.30 -4.12
CA ASP A 36 2.71 -7.07 -3.63
C ASP A 36 2.06 -6.41 -4.84
N ASN A 37 0.74 -6.56 -4.98
CA ASN A 37 -0.03 -5.85 -6.00
C ASN A 37 -0.07 -4.42 -5.52
N LEU A 38 1.03 -3.73 -5.78
CA LEU A 38 1.17 -2.33 -5.53
C LEU A 38 0.09 -1.59 -6.34
N PRO A 39 -0.63 -0.63 -5.75
CA PRO A 39 -1.71 0.05 -6.45
C PRO A 39 -1.15 0.84 -7.62
N ASP A 40 -1.70 0.57 -8.81
CA ASP A 40 -1.52 1.40 -9.99
C ASP A 40 -2.44 2.62 -9.85
N LEU A 41 -1.85 3.79 -9.78
CA LEU A 41 -2.55 5.04 -9.55
C LEU A 41 -2.77 5.84 -10.85
N ASP A 42 -2.43 5.32 -12.03
CA ASP A 42 -2.77 5.99 -13.28
C ASP A 42 -4.30 6.16 -13.43
N GLY A 43 -4.73 7.36 -13.84
CA GLY A 43 -6.13 7.72 -13.99
C GLY A 43 -6.58 8.87 -13.10
N VAL A 44 -7.89 8.97 -12.86
CA VAL A 44 -8.52 10.06 -12.10
C VAL A 44 -8.92 9.55 -10.72
N TRP A 45 -8.52 10.28 -9.69
CA TRP A 45 -8.69 9.90 -8.29
C TRP A 45 -9.22 11.08 -7.48
N PHE A 46 -10.04 10.80 -6.48
CA PHE A 46 -10.53 11.81 -5.54
C PHE A 46 -10.28 11.36 -4.10
N THR A 47 -10.10 12.33 -3.20
CA THR A 47 -9.97 12.03 -1.78
C THR A 47 -11.32 11.63 -1.19
N CYS A 48 -11.32 10.67 -0.27
CA CYS A 48 -12.53 10.23 0.42
C CYS A 48 -13.01 11.28 1.43
N GLU A 49 -14.32 11.57 1.44
CA GLU A 49 -14.90 12.69 2.18
C GLU A 49 -14.85 12.49 3.69
N PHE A 50 -15.36 11.36 4.20
CA PHE A 50 -15.55 11.14 5.65
C PHE A 50 -14.30 10.61 6.36
N THR A 51 -13.15 11.17 6.01
CA THR A 51 -11.84 10.87 6.61
C THR A 51 -11.45 11.87 7.70
N GLN A 52 -10.55 11.44 8.59
CA GLN A 52 -9.80 12.33 9.49
C GLN A 52 -8.29 12.19 9.23
N SER A 53 -7.47 13.03 9.87
CA SER A 53 -6.02 13.13 9.59
C SER A 53 -5.28 11.78 9.60
N LYS A 54 -5.73 10.81 10.40
CA LYS A 54 -5.11 9.47 10.47
C LYS A 54 -6.14 8.34 10.44
N THR A 55 -7.40 8.67 10.14
CA THR A 55 -8.53 7.74 10.23
C THR A 55 -9.12 7.54 8.84
N PRO A 56 -9.27 6.28 8.38
CA PRO A 56 -9.87 5.97 7.08
C PRO A 56 -11.32 6.47 6.98
N PRO A 57 -11.89 6.52 5.76
CA PRO A 57 -13.28 6.92 5.56
C PRO A 57 -14.23 5.94 6.28
N THR A 58 -15.29 6.47 6.89
CA THR A 58 -16.29 5.65 7.59
C THR A 58 -17.31 4.99 6.65
N ASP A 59 -17.37 5.43 5.41
CA ASP A 59 -18.33 5.03 4.38
C ASP A 59 -17.69 4.18 3.26
N GLY A 60 -16.47 3.68 3.46
CA GLY A 60 -15.78 2.92 2.42
C GLY A 60 -15.42 3.74 1.18
N CYS A 61 -15.39 5.08 1.28
CA CYS A 61 -15.13 6.00 0.16
C CYS A 61 -16.27 6.05 -0.88
N GLU A 62 -17.52 5.87 -0.45
CA GLU A 62 -18.71 6.06 -1.31
C GLU A 62 -18.95 7.54 -1.64
N MET A 63 -18.48 8.45 -0.78
CA MET A 63 -18.48 9.90 -1.01
C MET A 63 -17.05 10.42 -1.20
N PHE A 64 -16.85 11.18 -2.28
CA PHE A 64 -15.62 11.91 -2.56
C PHE A 64 -15.71 13.34 -2.03
N ASP A 65 -14.60 13.86 -1.54
CA ASP A 65 -14.36 15.30 -1.35
C ASP A 65 -14.26 15.96 -2.75
N ASP A 66 -14.35 17.29 -2.83
CA ASP A 66 -14.24 18.00 -4.10
C ASP A 66 -12.81 18.08 -4.65
N GLU A 67 -11.82 17.62 -3.88
CA GLU A 67 -10.41 17.61 -4.27
C GLU A 67 -9.94 16.23 -4.73
N GLY A 68 -9.13 16.23 -5.79
CA GLY A 68 -8.58 15.02 -6.37
C GLY A 68 -7.35 15.30 -7.24
N PHE A 69 -6.96 14.29 -8.00
CA PHE A 69 -5.89 14.39 -8.97
C PHE A 69 -6.09 13.47 -10.17
N GLU A 70 -5.49 13.84 -11.29
CA GLU A 70 -5.23 12.94 -12.41
C GLU A 70 -3.75 12.58 -12.39
N ALA A 71 -3.44 11.28 -12.39
CA ALA A 71 -2.11 10.77 -12.59
C ALA A 71 -1.99 10.18 -13.99
N ARG A 72 -0.90 10.52 -14.69
CA ARG A 72 -0.58 9.96 -15.99
C ARG A 72 0.92 9.99 -16.19
N ASP A 73 1.49 8.85 -16.59
CA ASP A 73 2.93 8.70 -16.82
C ASP A 73 3.76 9.15 -15.59
N GLY A 74 3.24 8.88 -14.38
CA GLY A 74 3.88 9.26 -13.11
C GLY A 74 3.74 10.74 -12.73
N HIS A 75 3.13 11.58 -13.55
CA HIS A 75 2.89 13.00 -13.27
C HIS A 75 1.49 13.24 -12.71
N ILE A 76 1.36 14.18 -11.77
CA ILE A 76 0.10 14.49 -11.09
C ILE A 76 -0.40 15.89 -11.45
N THR A 77 -1.68 15.98 -11.84
CA THR A 77 -2.41 17.23 -12.01
C THR A 77 -3.52 17.32 -10.97
N TYR A 78 -3.65 18.44 -10.26
CA TYR A 78 -4.74 18.60 -9.28
C TYR A 78 -6.06 18.80 -10.00
N LEU A 79 -7.10 18.18 -9.46
CA LEU A 79 -8.47 18.34 -9.87
C LEU A 79 -9.29 18.94 -8.73
N ARG A 80 -10.21 19.84 -9.08
CA ARG A 80 -11.33 20.22 -8.22
C ARG A 80 -12.65 20.00 -8.93
N MET A 81 -13.51 19.15 -8.36
CA MET A 81 -14.87 18.95 -8.82
C MET A 81 -15.69 20.23 -8.63
N LEU A 82 -16.51 20.55 -9.62
CA LEU A 82 -17.32 21.76 -9.66
C LEU A 82 -18.81 21.41 -9.69
N GLY A 83 -19.61 22.22 -9.02
CA GLY A 83 -21.07 22.20 -9.17
C GLY A 83 -21.79 21.09 -8.41
N SER A 84 -21.17 20.49 -7.40
CA SER A 84 -21.91 19.66 -6.45
C SER A 84 -22.92 20.49 -5.66
N GLU A 85 -24.11 19.96 -5.46
CA GLU A 85 -25.15 20.54 -4.60
C GLU A 85 -25.31 19.77 -3.27
N GLU A 86 -24.46 18.77 -3.02
CA GLU A 86 -24.54 17.92 -1.84
C GLU A 86 -24.48 18.73 -0.55
N ALA A 87 -25.46 18.52 0.33
CA ALA A 87 -25.58 19.25 1.59
C ALA A 87 -24.91 18.52 2.76
N ASN A 88 -24.75 17.20 2.67
CA ASN A 88 -24.32 16.33 3.76
C ASN A 88 -22.80 16.08 3.75
N CYS A 89 -22.02 17.09 3.39
CA CYS A 89 -20.56 17.02 3.44
C CYS A 89 -20.03 17.21 4.87
N LYS A 90 -18.85 16.67 5.15
CA LYS A 90 -18.11 16.80 6.40
C LYS A 90 -17.99 18.26 6.81
N GLY A 91 -18.41 18.55 8.04
CA GLY A 91 -18.42 19.90 8.58
C GLY A 91 -19.48 20.82 7.95
N GLN A 92 -20.55 20.24 7.36
CA GLN A 92 -21.69 20.97 6.77
C GLN A 92 -21.29 21.89 5.61
N LYS A 93 -20.20 21.55 4.91
CA LYS A 93 -19.67 22.34 3.80
C LYS A 93 -20.36 21.98 2.50
N LYS A 94 -21.54 22.56 2.28
CA LYS A 94 -22.34 22.30 1.07
C LYS A 94 -21.50 22.44 -0.21
N GLY A 95 -21.62 21.44 -1.09
CA GLY A 95 -20.99 21.40 -2.41
C GLY A 95 -19.50 21.03 -2.42
N GLN A 96 -18.92 20.65 -1.27
CA GLN A 96 -17.51 20.20 -1.19
C GLN A 96 -17.36 18.67 -1.20
N CYS A 97 -18.41 17.95 -1.57
CA CYS A 97 -18.36 16.50 -1.70
C CYS A 97 -19.33 16.04 -2.78
N PHE A 98 -19.17 14.83 -3.31
CA PHE A 98 -20.07 14.26 -4.30
C PHE A 98 -20.05 12.71 -4.27
N PRO A 99 -21.12 12.03 -4.73
CA PRO A 99 -21.15 10.57 -4.80
C PRO A 99 -20.12 10.02 -5.78
N ALA A 100 -19.38 8.98 -5.37
CA ALA A 100 -18.35 8.33 -6.19
C ALA A 100 -18.90 7.73 -7.50
N ASN A 101 -20.19 7.36 -7.51
CA ASN A 101 -20.87 6.71 -8.63
C ASN A 101 -21.52 7.69 -9.61
N LEU A 102 -21.29 9.00 -9.50
CA LEU A 102 -21.80 9.96 -10.48
C LEU A 102 -21.27 9.60 -11.89
N PRO A 103 -22.14 9.48 -12.91
CA PRO A 103 -21.73 9.05 -14.24
C PRO A 103 -20.87 10.09 -14.96
N GLN A 104 -20.97 11.36 -14.56
CA GLN A 104 -20.21 12.46 -15.13
C GLN A 104 -19.97 13.56 -14.08
N ILE A 105 -18.79 14.16 -14.10
CA ILE A 105 -18.44 15.35 -13.33
C ILE A 105 -17.82 16.43 -14.21
N THR A 106 -17.86 17.67 -13.73
CA THR A 106 -17.07 18.78 -14.28
C THR A 106 -15.96 19.13 -13.30
N VAL A 107 -14.74 19.32 -13.79
CA VAL A 107 -13.58 19.65 -12.96
C VAL A 107 -12.84 20.88 -13.48
N SER A 108 -12.19 21.59 -12.57
CA SER A 108 -11.09 22.51 -12.90
C SER A 108 -9.74 21.82 -12.63
N THR A 109 -8.72 22.21 -13.39
CA THR A 109 -7.36 21.69 -13.25
C THR A 109 -6.40 22.77 -12.82
N LYS A 110 -5.41 22.42 -12.00
CA LYS A 110 -4.20 23.25 -11.82
C LYS A 110 -2.96 22.37 -11.75
N PRO A 111 -1.80 22.84 -12.24
CA PRO A 111 -0.56 22.13 -12.00
C PRO A 111 -0.32 22.04 -10.48
N ILE A 112 0.10 20.87 -10.02
CA ILE A 112 0.71 20.72 -8.70
C ILE A 112 2.19 21.08 -8.86
N GLY A 113 2.84 21.45 -7.76
CA GLY A 113 4.31 21.52 -7.73
C GLY A 113 4.95 20.18 -8.09
N GLU A 114 6.22 20.01 -7.76
CA GLU A 114 6.94 18.78 -8.07
C GLU A 114 6.38 17.60 -7.26
N ALA A 115 5.51 16.81 -7.90
CA ALA A 115 4.86 15.63 -7.34
C ALA A 115 4.91 14.49 -8.36
N VAL A 116 5.48 13.36 -7.96
CA VAL A 116 5.75 12.22 -8.84
C VAL A 116 5.26 10.94 -8.20
N LEU A 117 4.54 10.11 -8.97
CA LEU A 117 4.19 8.75 -8.63
C LEU A 117 5.19 7.79 -9.28
N LYS A 118 5.83 6.97 -8.46
CA LYS A 118 6.80 5.96 -8.94
C LYS A 118 6.86 4.80 -7.96
N ASP A 119 6.90 3.57 -8.48
CA ASP A 119 7.01 2.34 -7.69
C ASP A 119 5.95 2.27 -6.55
N SER A 120 4.76 2.78 -6.83
CA SER A 120 3.63 2.95 -5.88
C SER A 120 4.00 3.71 -4.60
N ARG A 121 4.86 4.71 -4.78
CA ARG A 121 5.16 5.73 -3.80
C ARG A 121 4.86 7.09 -4.43
N LEU A 122 4.45 8.02 -3.59
CA LEU A 122 4.26 9.42 -3.96
C LEU A 122 5.44 10.22 -3.39
N TYR A 123 6.12 10.95 -4.26
CA TYR A 123 7.19 11.87 -3.91
C TYR A 123 6.68 13.29 -4.08
N VAL A 124 6.76 14.11 -3.04
CA VAL A 124 6.37 15.53 -3.10
C VAL A 124 7.56 16.39 -2.70
N THR A 125 8.04 17.22 -3.62
CA THR A 125 9.18 18.11 -3.42
C THR A 125 8.71 19.54 -3.24
N TRP A 126 9.11 20.14 -2.11
CA TRP A 126 8.83 21.54 -1.81
C TRP A 126 9.97 22.17 -1.01
N TYR A 127 10.36 23.39 -1.39
CA TYR A 127 11.49 24.13 -0.82
C TYR A 127 12.79 23.30 -0.72
N GLY A 128 13.09 22.49 -1.74
CA GLY A 128 14.31 21.68 -1.80
C GLY A 128 14.33 20.48 -0.87
N CYS A 129 13.19 20.10 -0.28
CA CYS A 129 13.03 18.86 0.49
C CYS A 129 11.96 18.00 -0.17
N THR A 130 12.22 16.69 -0.28
CA THR A 130 11.28 15.71 -0.82
C THR A 130 10.72 14.86 0.30
N GLN A 131 9.40 14.80 0.42
CA GLN A 131 8.70 13.88 1.30
C GLN A 131 8.22 12.67 0.51
N ASP A 132 8.48 11.48 1.06
CA ASP A 132 8.00 10.22 0.53
C ASP A 132 6.70 9.79 1.23
N TYR A 133 5.79 9.22 0.46
CA TYR A 133 4.55 8.62 0.92
C TYR A 133 4.41 7.21 0.35
N THR A 134 4.15 6.25 1.24
CA THR A 134 3.79 4.88 0.87
C THR A 134 2.33 4.83 0.47
N THR A 135 2.04 4.19 -0.65
CA THR A 135 0.67 3.87 -1.06
C THR A 135 0.36 2.41 -0.74
N THR A 136 -0.86 2.15 -0.29
CA THR A 136 -1.29 0.79 0.08
C THR A 136 -2.73 0.58 -0.36
N GLN A 137 -2.96 -0.49 -1.12
CA GLN A 137 -4.31 -0.89 -1.52
C GLN A 137 -5.09 -1.36 -0.29
N GLU A 138 -6.25 -0.76 -0.07
CA GLU A 138 -7.22 -1.13 0.96
C GLU A 138 -8.51 -1.62 0.27
N THR A 139 -9.48 -2.11 1.03
CA THR A 139 -10.79 -2.47 0.47
C THR A 139 -11.56 -1.20 0.06
N GLY A 140 -11.65 -0.93 -1.24
CA GLY A 140 -12.43 0.17 -1.81
C GLY A 140 -11.70 1.50 -2.02
N PHE A 141 -10.48 1.65 -1.47
CA PHE A 141 -9.66 2.85 -1.63
C PHE A 141 -8.17 2.51 -1.50
N VAL A 142 -7.31 3.49 -1.77
CA VAL A 142 -5.87 3.44 -1.53
C VAL A 142 -5.55 4.40 -0.39
N SER A 143 -4.77 3.93 0.58
CA SER A 143 -4.20 4.82 1.60
C SER A 143 -2.84 5.34 1.16
N VAL A 144 -2.58 6.62 1.39
CA VAL A 144 -1.32 7.32 1.09
C VAL A 144 -0.82 7.93 2.40
N LYS A 145 0.24 7.36 2.96
CA LYS A 145 0.73 7.68 4.30
C LYS A 145 2.18 8.16 4.21
N PRO A 146 2.57 9.22 4.93
CA PRO A 146 3.96 9.69 4.91
C PRO A 146 4.86 8.62 5.52
N ASP A 147 5.99 8.35 4.86
CA ASP A 147 7.04 7.51 5.42
C ASP A 147 7.90 8.36 6.35
N GLY A 148 7.51 8.41 7.63
CA GLY A 148 8.15 9.28 8.61
C GLY A 148 7.91 10.77 8.37
N LYS A 149 8.89 11.60 8.73
CA LYS A 149 8.85 13.05 8.60
C LYS A 149 10.19 13.57 8.11
N ASP A 150 10.39 13.51 6.81
CA ASP A 150 11.65 13.91 6.17
C ASP A 150 11.76 15.44 6.06
N CYS A 151 10.62 16.11 5.87
CA CYS A 151 10.56 17.54 5.69
C CYS A 151 9.89 18.26 6.87
N PHE A 152 10.43 19.41 7.27
CA PHE A 152 9.90 20.18 8.41
C PHE A 152 8.44 20.62 8.20
N TRP A 153 8.06 20.87 6.93
CA TRP A 153 6.75 21.33 6.51
C TRP A 153 5.69 20.24 6.45
N THR A 154 6.08 18.96 6.52
CA THR A 154 5.13 17.86 6.45
C THR A 154 4.46 17.67 7.80
N ARG A 155 3.16 17.38 7.75
CA ARG A 155 2.39 16.92 8.89
C ARG A 155 2.16 15.43 8.72
N GLU A 156 1.98 14.74 9.84
CA GLU A 156 1.57 13.34 9.84
C GLU A 156 0.08 13.24 9.48
N ARG A 157 -0.19 13.34 8.18
CA ARG A 157 -1.54 13.27 7.59
C ARG A 157 -1.58 12.13 6.59
N HIS A 158 -2.57 11.26 6.76
CA HIS A 158 -2.91 10.22 5.81
C HIS A 158 -3.93 10.78 4.81
N PHE A 159 -3.76 10.41 3.56
CA PHE A 159 -4.75 10.61 2.52
C PHE A 159 -5.37 9.26 2.16
N TYR A 160 -6.63 9.29 1.79
CA TYR A 160 -7.37 8.12 1.35
C TYR A 160 -8.04 8.52 0.06
N VAL A 161 -7.77 7.79 -1.01
CA VAL A 161 -8.19 8.15 -2.36
C VAL A 161 -8.79 6.94 -3.07
N ALA A 162 -9.76 7.17 -3.93
CA ALA A 162 -10.36 6.11 -4.74
C ALA A 162 -10.49 6.57 -6.20
N PRO A 163 -10.49 5.61 -7.15
CA PRO A 163 -10.55 5.95 -8.56
C PRO A 163 -11.96 6.41 -8.92
N TYR A 164 -12.04 7.46 -9.74
CA TYR A 164 -13.28 7.88 -10.37
C TYR A 164 -13.38 7.27 -11.77
N THR A 165 -14.48 6.57 -12.03
CA THR A 165 -14.68 5.78 -13.26
C THR A 165 -15.69 6.40 -14.24
N GLY A 166 -16.34 7.50 -13.87
CA GLY A 166 -17.27 8.22 -14.73
C GLY A 166 -16.56 9.15 -15.73
N GLN A 167 -17.37 9.90 -16.49
CA GLN A 167 -16.89 10.86 -17.46
C GLN A 167 -16.42 12.17 -16.81
N VAL A 168 -15.26 12.67 -17.23
CA VAL A 168 -14.70 13.93 -16.72
C VAL A 168 -14.73 15.01 -17.79
N ILE A 169 -15.53 16.07 -17.56
CA ILE A 169 -15.53 17.29 -18.35
C ILE A 169 -14.57 18.30 -17.71
N ARG A 170 -13.64 18.86 -18.50
CA ARG A 170 -12.67 19.85 -18.02
C ARG A 170 -13.11 21.25 -18.43
N LYS A 171 -13.02 22.20 -17.49
CA LYS A 171 -13.33 23.62 -17.69
C LYS A 171 -12.07 24.48 -17.70
#